data_AF-A0A961EXB7-F1
#
_entry.id   AF-A0A961EXB7-F1
#
_cell.length_a   1.000
_cell.length_b   1.000
_cell.length_c   1.000
_cell.angle_alpha   90.00
_cell.angle_beta   90.00
_cell.angle_gamma   90.00
#
_symmetry.space_group_name_H-M   'P 1'
#
loop_
_entity.id
_entity.type
_entity.pdbx_description
1 polymer ?
#
loop_
_entity_poly.entity_id
_entity_poly.type
_entity_poly.pdbx_seq_one_letter_code
_entity_poly.pdbx_strand_id
1 'polypeptide(L)'
;VGQALGLDPGMCAGAVVSGAYFGDKMSPFSETTNLAASMAGVDLFAHIRHMLYTTIPGLIIALFLFLILGFGIETSKSPAELETTVQSIHKVFWIHPVLLAVPLLTFFMIYKKVPAIPAILIGSLLGALTAAAFQQHALASLKETSMARVLLDAAANGLEFHSGLDSVDKLLNRGGMSSMLGTIWLILSAMFFAGIMEGAGMINAMAAAVLKRVHS
;
A
#
# COMPACT_ATOMS: atom_id res chain seq x y z
N VAL A 1 -3.05 12.16 6.63
CA VAL A 1 -2.74 12.66 7.99
C VAL A 1 -1.56 13.62 7.99
N GLY A 2 -0.34 13.23 7.58
CA GLY A 2 0.81 14.15 7.57
C GLY A 2 0.59 15.45 6.78
N GLN A 3 0.08 15.37 5.55
CA GLN A 3 -0.31 16.56 4.77
C GLN A 3 -1.46 17.35 5.42
N ALA A 4 -2.38 16.66 6.11
CA ALA A 4 -3.47 17.31 6.83
C ALA A 4 -2.96 18.08 8.07
N LEU A 5 -1.80 17.69 8.62
CA LEU A 5 -1.07 18.38 9.68
C LEU A 5 -0.14 19.50 9.15
N GLY A 6 -0.09 19.70 7.83
CA GLY A 6 0.77 20.69 7.19
C GLY A 6 2.25 20.27 7.08
N LEU A 7 2.55 18.98 7.22
CA LEU A 7 3.90 18.44 7.07
C LEU A 7 4.33 18.38 5.60
N ASP A 8 5.64 18.51 5.35
CA ASP A 8 6.22 18.36 4.03
C ASP A 8 5.81 17.01 3.37
N PRO A 9 5.24 17.04 2.16
CA PRO A 9 4.83 15.82 1.45
C PRO A 9 5.99 14.86 1.18
N GLY A 10 7.20 15.37 0.92
CA GLY A 10 8.38 14.56 0.65
C GLY A 10 8.83 13.77 1.88
N MET A 11 8.86 14.41 3.04
CA MET A 11 9.14 13.76 4.32
C MET A 11 8.09 12.69 4.64
N CYS A 12 6.81 13.00 4.46
CA CYS A 12 5.73 12.03 4.65
C CYS A 12 5.86 10.83 3.71
N ALA A 13 6.15 11.08 2.42
CA ALA A 13 6.36 10.04 1.43
C ALA A 13 7.57 9.17 1.79
N GLY A 14 8.69 9.77 2.21
CA GLY A 14 9.89 9.06 2.64
C GLY A 14 9.63 8.12 3.83
N ALA A 15 8.87 8.57 4.83
CA ALA A 15 8.49 7.75 5.98
C ALA A 15 7.59 6.56 5.57
N VAL A 16 6.59 6.81 4.72
CA VAL A 16 5.68 5.78 4.23
C VAL A 16 6.41 4.75 3.37
N VAL A 17 7.26 5.21 2.43
CA VAL A 17 8.04 4.33 1.55
C VAL A 17 9.02 3.49 2.37
N SER A 18 9.70 4.07 3.36
CA SER A 18 10.62 3.34 4.24
C SER A 18 9.91 2.21 5.00
N GLY A 19 8.73 2.48 5.56
CA GLY A 19 7.91 1.47 6.23
C GLY A 19 7.37 0.41 5.25
N ALA A 20 6.96 0.82 4.05
CA ALA A 20 6.48 -0.09 3.01
C ALA A 20 7.59 -1.04 2.54
N TYR A 21 8.81 -0.56 2.32
CA TYR A 21 9.96 -1.40 1.95
C TYR A 21 10.33 -2.39 3.07
N PHE A 22 10.26 -1.96 4.33
CA PHE A 22 10.42 -2.87 5.47
C PHE A 22 9.36 -3.97 5.44
N GLY A 23 8.08 -3.60 5.27
CA GLY A 23 6.96 -4.53 5.22
C GLY A 23 7.05 -5.50 4.05
N ASP A 24 7.41 -5.02 2.86
CA ASP A 24 7.56 -5.83 1.65
C ASP A 24 8.63 -6.92 1.84
N LYS A 25 9.83 -6.57 2.32
CA LYS A 25 10.91 -7.54 2.57
C LYS A 25 10.62 -8.57 3.65
N MET A 26 9.73 -8.25 4.58
CA MET A 26 9.38 -9.13 5.70
C MET A 26 8.09 -9.90 5.46
N SER A 27 7.39 -9.62 4.35
CA SER A 27 6.12 -10.23 4.04
C SER A 27 6.35 -11.58 3.35
N PRO A 28 5.80 -12.69 3.89
CA PRO A 28 5.80 -13.97 3.18
C PRO A 28 4.91 -13.96 1.91
N PHE A 29 4.16 -12.87 1.68
CA PHE A 29 3.35 -12.67 0.48
C PHE A 29 4.01 -11.80 -0.57
N SER A 30 5.12 -11.16 -0.24
CA SER A 30 5.83 -10.34 -1.20
C SER A 30 6.38 -11.25 -2.31
N GLU A 31 5.98 -10.97 -3.54
CA GLU A 31 6.41 -11.72 -4.72
C GLU A 31 7.94 -11.63 -4.89
N THR A 32 8.51 -10.45 -4.66
CA THR A 32 9.96 -10.23 -4.74
C THR A 32 10.69 -11.05 -3.68
N THR A 33 10.16 -11.12 -2.45
CA THR A 33 10.73 -11.91 -1.35
C THR A 33 10.64 -13.42 -1.64
N ASN A 34 9.50 -13.88 -2.16
CA ASN A 34 9.28 -15.28 -2.51
C ASN A 34 10.17 -15.72 -3.69
N LEU A 35 10.24 -14.90 -4.74
CA LEU A 35 11.07 -15.15 -5.92
C LEU A 35 12.57 -15.11 -5.59
N ALA A 36 13.01 -14.17 -4.76
CA ALA A 36 14.40 -14.10 -4.31
C ALA A 36 14.83 -15.35 -3.52
N ALA A 37 13.99 -15.82 -2.59
CA ALA A 37 14.27 -17.06 -1.84
C ALA A 37 14.35 -18.28 -2.76
N SER A 38 13.43 -18.38 -3.72
CA SER A 38 13.39 -19.46 -4.73
C SER A 38 14.64 -19.47 -5.61
N MET A 39 15.06 -18.31 -6.12
CA MET A 39 16.27 -18.18 -6.94
C MET A 39 17.56 -18.53 -6.17
N ALA A 40 17.60 -18.22 -4.87
CA ALA A 40 18.73 -18.55 -4.00
C ALA A 40 18.69 -20.01 -3.51
N GLY A 41 17.62 -20.77 -3.79
CA GLY A 41 17.48 -22.17 -3.37
C GLY A 41 17.36 -22.35 -1.85
N VAL A 42 16.86 -21.35 -1.13
CA VAL A 42 16.74 -21.37 0.35
C VAL A 42 15.28 -21.32 0.79
N ASP A 43 14.99 -21.87 1.97
CA ASP A 43 13.66 -21.76 2.58
C ASP A 43 13.28 -20.28 2.78
N LEU A 44 12.02 -19.93 2.44
CA LEU A 44 11.50 -18.57 2.52
C LEU A 44 11.64 -17.98 3.93
N PHE A 45 11.31 -18.76 4.96
CA PHE A 45 11.40 -18.27 6.34
C PHE A 45 12.85 -18.16 6.82
N ALA A 46 13.76 -19.01 6.33
CA ALA A 46 15.19 -18.85 6.55
C ALA A 46 15.73 -17.57 5.89
N HIS A 47 15.31 -17.27 4.65
CA HIS A 47 15.66 -16.04 3.95
C HIS A 47 15.16 -14.79 4.68
N ILE A 48 13.87 -14.76 5.06
CA ILE A 48 13.28 -13.66 5.83
C ILE A 48 14.03 -13.45 7.15
N ARG A 49 14.32 -14.54 7.89
CA ARG A 49 15.06 -14.48 9.15
C ARG A 49 16.46 -13.89 8.97
N HIS A 50 17.14 -14.24 7.88
CA HIS A 50 18.45 -13.66 7.56
C HIS A 50 18.34 -12.18 7.18
N MET A 51 17.30 -11.79 6.46
CA MET A 51 17.06 -10.39 6.10
C MET A 51 16.79 -9.49 7.30
N LEU A 52 16.38 -10.04 8.45
CA LEU A 52 16.21 -9.26 9.69
C LEU A 52 17.51 -8.57 10.12
N TYR A 53 18.67 -9.19 9.89
CA TYR A 53 19.97 -8.63 10.30
C TYR A 53 20.30 -7.30 9.63
N THR A 54 19.82 -7.03 8.42
CA THR A 54 20.02 -5.75 7.74
C THR A 54 18.81 -4.83 7.87
N THR A 55 17.62 -5.42 7.91
CA THR A 55 16.37 -4.69 7.79
C THR A 55 15.89 -4.11 9.12
N ILE A 56 16.09 -4.83 10.25
CA ILE A 56 15.78 -4.28 11.58
C ILE A 56 16.71 -3.09 11.90
N PRO A 57 18.05 -3.18 11.71
CA PRO A 57 18.91 -2.01 11.93
C PRO A 57 18.54 -0.82 11.05
N GLY A 58 18.24 -1.06 9.76
CA GLY A 58 17.77 -0.01 8.86
C GLY A 58 16.46 0.64 9.33
N LEU A 59 15.50 -0.17 9.80
CA LEU A 59 14.25 0.33 10.36
C LEU A 59 14.50 1.18 11.62
N ILE A 60 15.36 0.72 12.52
CA ILE A 60 15.70 1.45 13.75
C ILE A 60 16.31 2.81 13.40
N ILE A 61 17.27 2.85 12.47
CA ILE A 61 17.90 4.10 12.01
C ILE A 61 16.85 5.03 11.42
N ALA A 62 15.98 4.54 10.54
CA ALA A 62 14.90 5.33 9.95
C ALA A 62 13.95 5.87 11.03
N LEU A 63 13.55 5.04 11.99
CA LEU A 63 12.70 5.44 13.12
C LEU A 63 13.34 6.55 13.94
N PHE A 64 14.61 6.42 14.30
CA PHE A 64 15.32 7.46 15.05
C PHE A 64 15.42 8.77 14.26
N LEU A 65 15.72 8.71 12.96
CA LEU A 65 15.80 9.91 12.12
C LEU A 65 14.44 10.60 12.01
N PHE A 66 13.37 9.86 11.69
CA PHE A 66 12.03 10.44 11.61
C PHE A 66 11.50 10.92 12.96
N LEU A 67 11.89 10.28 14.07
CA LEU A 67 11.55 10.72 15.42
C LEU A 67 12.21 12.06 15.75
N ILE A 68 13.53 12.19 15.50
CA ILE A 68 14.27 13.44 15.72
C ILE A 68 13.71 14.56 14.85
N LEU A 69 13.48 14.28 13.56
CA LEU A 69 12.85 15.23 12.65
C LEU A 69 11.46 15.64 13.15
N GLY A 70 10.66 14.69 13.64
CA GLY A 70 9.32 14.93 14.15
C GLY A 70 9.26 15.92 15.33
N PHE A 71 10.25 15.91 16.22
CA PHE A 71 10.32 16.87 17.34
C PHE A 71 10.62 18.31 16.90
N GLY A 72 11.27 18.49 15.75
CA GLY A 72 11.64 19.81 15.23
C GLY A 72 10.59 20.45 14.33
N ILE A 73 9.44 19.80 14.09
CA ILE A 73 8.42 20.32 13.18
C ILE A 73 7.35 21.07 13.94
N GLU A 74 7.24 22.37 13.67
CA GLU A 74 6.06 23.14 14.01
C GLU A 74 4.95 22.81 12.99
N THR A 75 3.85 22.24 13.47
CA THR A 75 2.68 21.99 12.62
C THR A 75 2.06 23.31 12.23
N SER A 76 1.99 23.59 10.94
CA SER A 76 1.48 24.86 10.38
C SER A 76 -0.03 25.02 10.48
N LYS A 77 -0.77 23.99 10.93
CA LYS A 77 -2.22 24.05 11.15
C LYS A 77 -2.58 24.20 12.62
N SER A 78 -3.52 25.11 12.88
CA SER A 78 -4.11 25.32 14.21
C SER A 78 -4.88 24.06 14.68
N PRO A 79 -4.93 23.76 15.99
CA PRO A 79 -5.80 22.72 16.54
C PRO A 79 -7.27 22.81 16.06
N ALA A 80 -7.76 24.03 15.81
CA ALA A 80 -9.11 24.26 15.28
C ALA A 80 -9.29 23.73 13.85
N GLU A 81 -8.26 23.80 13.00
CA GLU A 81 -8.31 23.25 11.63
C GLU A 81 -8.22 21.72 11.62
N LEU A 82 -7.55 21.14 12.61
CA LEU A 82 -7.54 19.70 12.82
C LEU A 82 -8.90 19.20 13.27
N GLU A 83 -9.55 19.91 14.18
CA GLU A 83 -10.88 19.56 14.64
C GLU A 83 -11.91 19.61 13.50
N THR A 84 -11.89 20.67 12.67
CA THR A 84 -12.77 20.75 11.49
C THR A 84 -12.50 19.63 10.49
N THR A 85 -11.22 19.28 10.28
CA THR A 85 -10.83 18.15 9.42
C THR A 85 -11.41 16.83 9.95
N VAL A 86 -11.26 16.54 11.24
CA VAL A 86 -11.76 15.33 11.89
C VAL A 86 -13.29 15.27 11.84
N GLN A 87 -13.96 16.38 12.15
CA GLN A 87 -15.43 16.47 12.07
C GLN A 87 -15.95 16.23 10.65
N SER A 88 -15.29 16.77 9.63
CA SER A 88 -15.66 16.52 8.23
C SER A 88 -15.55 15.05 7.84
N ILE A 89 -14.55 14.32 8.35
CA ILE A 89 -14.41 12.87 8.12
C ILE A 89 -15.52 12.10 8.84
N HIS A 90 -15.83 12.43 10.10
CA HIS A 90 -16.88 11.77 10.88
C HIS A 90 -18.29 11.96 10.32
N LYS A 91 -18.53 13.03 9.55
CA LYS A 91 -19.80 13.21 8.83
C LYS A 91 -19.98 12.23 7.69
N VAL A 92 -18.88 11.73 7.10
CA VAL A 92 -18.92 10.86 5.93
C VAL A 92 -18.79 9.40 6.34
N PHE A 93 -17.82 9.10 7.21
CA PHE A 93 -17.47 7.74 7.60
C PHE A 93 -17.85 7.46 9.05
N TRP A 94 -18.42 6.28 9.26
CA TRP A 94 -18.60 5.75 10.61
C TRP A 94 -17.28 5.14 11.09
N ILE A 95 -16.55 5.83 11.94
CA ILE A 95 -15.26 5.36 12.45
C ILE A 95 -15.49 4.66 13.79
N HIS A 96 -15.28 3.34 13.84
CA HIS A 96 -15.41 2.55 15.06
C HIS A 96 -14.37 1.42 15.09
N PRO A 97 -13.85 1.03 16.27
CA PRO A 97 -12.86 -0.03 16.40
C PRO A 97 -13.26 -1.37 15.77
N VAL A 98 -14.56 -1.63 15.61
CA VAL A 98 -15.05 -2.85 14.94
C VAL A 98 -14.57 -2.97 13.50
N LEU A 99 -14.27 -1.86 12.83
CA LEU A 99 -13.73 -1.87 11.46
C LEU A 99 -12.31 -2.46 11.42
N LEU A 100 -11.59 -2.46 12.55
CA LEU A 100 -10.30 -3.14 12.67
C LEU A 100 -10.44 -4.67 12.64
N ALA A 101 -11.65 -5.22 12.76
CA ALA A 101 -11.85 -6.65 12.63
C ALA A 101 -11.39 -7.17 11.25
N VAL A 102 -11.58 -6.41 10.17
CA VAL A 102 -11.16 -6.81 8.82
C VAL A 102 -9.64 -6.97 8.73
N PRO A 103 -8.81 -5.95 9.04
CA PRO A 103 -7.35 -6.12 9.01
C PRO A 103 -6.84 -7.14 10.04
N LEU A 104 -7.50 -7.29 11.19
CA LEU A 104 -7.13 -8.33 12.16
C LEU A 104 -7.38 -9.74 11.62
N LEU A 105 -8.51 -9.96 10.93
CA LEU A 105 -8.82 -11.23 10.28
C LEU A 105 -7.85 -11.52 9.13
N THR A 106 -7.47 -10.52 8.34
CA THR A 106 -6.45 -10.72 7.30
C THR A 106 -5.10 -11.06 7.93
N PHE A 107 -4.64 -10.35 8.97
CA PHE A 107 -3.42 -10.71 9.70
C PHE A 107 -3.48 -12.11 10.32
N PHE A 108 -4.65 -12.55 10.79
CA PHE A 108 -4.81 -13.91 11.28
C PHE A 108 -4.64 -14.95 10.16
N MET A 109 -5.17 -14.70 8.95
CA MET A 109 -4.94 -15.55 7.78
C MET A 109 -3.46 -15.60 7.39
N ILE A 110 -2.76 -14.47 7.48
CA ILE A 110 -1.30 -14.37 7.28
C ILE A 110 -0.56 -15.25 8.29
N TYR A 111 -0.90 -15.13 9.57
CA TYR A 111 -0.32 -15.95 10.63
C TYR A 111 -0.55 -17.45 10.40
N LYS A 112 -1.72 -17.82 9.85
CA LYS A 112 -2.06 -19.20 9.46
C LYS A 112 -1.42 -19.67 8.16
N LYS A 113 -0.57 -18.86 7.51
CA LYS A 113 0.13 -19.19 6.25
C LYS A 113 -0.82 -19.53 5.09
N VAL A 114 -2.01 -18.92 5.06
CA VAL A 114 -2.93 -19.01 3.92
C VAL A 114 -2.26 -18.35 2.70
N PRO A 115 -2.34 -18.89 1.47
CA PRO A 115 -1.75 -18.25 0.28
C PRO A 115 -2.26 -16.80 0.03
N ALA A 116 -1.45 -15.98 -0.66
CA ALA A 116 -1.69 -14.54 -0.81
C ALA A 116 -3.02 -14.22 -1.48
N ILE A 117 -3.28 -14.88 -2.61
CA ILE A 117 -4.42 -14.59 -3.48
C ILE A 117 -5.75 -14.83 -2.71
N PRO A 118 -5.97 -16.00 -2.07
CA PRO A 118 -7.15 -16.19 -1.21
C PRO A 118 -7.27 -15.16 -0.08
N ALA A 119 -6.16 -14.82 0.60
CA ALA A 119 -6.20 -13.88 1.72
C ALA A 119 -6.63 -12.47 1.28
N ILE A 120 -6.14 -12.01 0.12
CA ILE A 120 -6.51 -10.73 -0.48
C ILE A 120 -7.98 -10.73 -0.92
N LEU A 121 -8.45 -11.80 -1.56
CA LEU A 121 -9.84 -11.94 -1.98
C LEU A 121 -10.81 -11.97 -0.81
N ILE A 122 -10.51 -12.72 0.25
CA ILE A 122 -11.33 -12.74 1.46
C ILE A 122 -11.30 -11.37 2.13
N GLY A 123 -10.12 -10.73 2.21
CA GLY A 123 -9.98 -9.39 2.76
C GLY A 123 -10.81 -8.34 2.00
N SER A 124 -10.82 -8.38 0.67
CA SER A 124 -11.62 -7.45 -0.14
C SER A 124 -13.11 -7.70 0.00
N LEU A 125 -13.55 -8.97 0.06
CA LEU A 125 -14.94 -9.34 0.32
C LEU A 125 -15.41 -8.89 1.71
N LEU A 126 -14.60 -9.10 2.75
CA LEU A 126 -14.89 -8.61 4.10
C LEU A 126 -14.93 -7.07 4.14
N GLY A 127 -14.04 -6.41 3.40
CA GLY A 127 -14.07 -4.96 3.20
C GLY A 127 -15.37 -4.49 2.56
N ALA A 128 -15.82 -5.14 1.49
CA ALA A 128 -17.09 -4.83 0.83
C ALA A 128 -18.30 -5.06 1.74
N LEU A 129 -18.30 -6.15 2.52
CA LEU A 129 -19.36 -6.45 3.49
C LEU A 129 -19.42 -5.42 4.62
N THR A 130 -18.26 -5.03 5.18
CA THR A 130 -18.22 -4.00 6.23
C THR A 130 -18.55 -2.62 5.70
N ALA A 131 -18.19 -2.30 4.46
CA ALA A 131 -18.63 -1.08 3.79
C ALA A 131 -20.16 -1.05 3.61
N ALA A 132 -20.77 -2.15 3.15
CA ALA A 132 -22.22 -2.26 2.99
C ALA A 132 -22.99 -2.17 4.32
N ALA A 133 -22.43 -2.75 5.39
CA ALA A 133 -23.06 -2.79 6.71
C ALA A 133 -22.93 -1.45 7.46
N PHE A 134 -21.75 -0.83 7.43
CA PHE A 134 -21.41 0.28 8.33
C PHE A 134 -21.14 1.62 7.62
N GLN A 135 -20.89 1.63 6.30
CA GLN A 135 -20.52 2.83 5.54
C GLN A 135 -21.59 3.27 4.52
N GLN A 136 -22.87 3.01 4.83
CA GLN A 136 -23.98 3.34 3.92
C GLN A 136 -24.05 4.84 3.58
N HIS A 137 -23.71 5.71 4.55
CA HIS A 137 -23.71 7.15 4.33
C HIS A 137 -22.63 7.59 3.33
N ALA A 138 -21.44 6.99 3.39
CA ALA A 138 -20.36 7.23 2.44
C ALA A 138 -20.73 6.70 1.04
N LEU A 139 -21.39 5.54 0.97
CA LEU A 139 -21.81 4.91 -0.29
C LEU A 139 -23.01 5.59 -0.96
N ALA A 140 -23.79 6.37 -0.22
CA ALA A 140 -24.98 7.06 -0.73
C ALA A 140 -24.66 8.13 -1.79
N SER A 141 -23.40 8.58 -1.89
CA SER A 141 -22.96 9.48 -2.96
C SER A 141 -23.01 8.82 -4.35
N LEU A 142 -22.89 7.49 -4.41
CA LEU A 142 -22.95 6.71 -5.63
C LEU A 142 -24.41 6.34 -5.95
N LYS A 143 -24.96 6.95 -7.00
CA LYS A 143 -26.35 6.75 -7.44
C LYS A 143 -26.51 5.50 -8.32
N GLU A 144 -26.23 4.34 -7.75
CA GLU A 144 -26.36 3.05 -8.44
C GLU A 144 -27.62 2.28 -8.02
N THR A 145 -28.10 1.41 -8.92
CA THR A 145 -29.41 0.74 -8.78
C THR A 145 -29.42 -0.38 -7.74
N SER A 146 -28.25 -0.97 -7.43
CA SER A 146 -28.13 -2.08 -6.47
C SER A 146 -26.87 -1.94 -5.62
N MET A 147 -26.92 -2.46 -4.39
CA MET A 147 -25.77 -2.42 -3.48
C MET A 147 -24.52 -3.10 -4.05
N ALA A 148 -24.70 -4.18 -4.82
CA ALA A 148 -23.57 -4.82 -5.50
C ALA A 148 -22.89 -3.89 -6.51
N ARG A 149 -23.67 -3.11 -7.27
CA ARG A 149 -23.13 -2.12 -8.22
C ARG A 149 -22.48 -0.94 -7.51
N VAL A 150 -23.10 -0.44 -6.44
CA VAL A 150 -22.51 0.62 -5.58
C VAL A 150 -21.13 0.20 -5.07
N LEU A 151 -20.99 -1.02 -4.56
CA LEU A 151 -19.71 -1.54 -4.05
C LEU A 151 -18.68 -1.73 -5.17
N LEU A 152 -19.10 -2.25 -6.32
CA LEU A 152 -18.23 -2.43 -7.48
C LEU A 152 -17.76 -1.08 -8.02
N ASP A 153 -18.64 -0.08 -8.10
CA ASP A 153 -18.31 1.25 -8.56
C ASP A 153 -17.39 1.97 -7.58
N ALA A 154 -17.66 1.88 -6.27
CA ALA A 154 -16.76 2.36 -5.22
C ALA A 154 -15.36 1.70 -5.30
N ALA A 155 -15.28 0.40 -5.60
CA ALA A 155 -14.01 -0.29 -5.76
C ALA A 155 -13.29 0.06 -7.07
N ALA A 156 -14.04 0.26 -8.16
CA ALA A 156 -13.49 0.54 -9.49
C ALA A 156 -13.05 2.00 -9.61
N ASN A 157 -13.93 2.94 -9.28
CA ASN A 157 -13.73 4.36 -9.51
C ASN A 157 -13.39 5.14 -8.23
N GLY A 158 -13.68 4.58 -7.06
CA GLY A 158 -13.52 5.28 -5.79
C GLY A 158 -14.77 6.05 -5.40
N LEU A 159 -14.66 6.83 -4.33
CA LEU A 159 -15.73 7.70 -3.87
C LEU A 159 -15.37 9.15 -4.20
N GLU A 160 -16.38 9.95 -4.55
CA GLU A 160 -16.23 11.39 -4.73
C GLU A 160 -16.95 12.12 -3.59
N PHE A 161 -16.15 12.81 -2.77
CA PHE A 161 -16.62 13.62 -1.65
C PHE A 161 -16.19 15.07 -1.81
N HIS A 162 -17.11 15.97 -1.50
CA HIS A 162 -16.86 17.40 -1.42
C HIS A 162 -17.11 17.86 0.01
N SER A 163 -16.06 17.91 0.80
CA SER A 163 -16.09 18.37 2.20
C SER A 163 -15.93 19.88 2.33
N GLY A 164 -15.58 20.58 1.24
CA GLY A 164 -15.29 22.02 1.22
C GLY A 164 -13.85 22.36 1.65
N LEU A 165 -13.05 21.37 2.03
CA LEU A 165 -11.62 21.50 2.35
C LEU A 165 -10.80 20.68 1.35
N ASP A 166 -10.00 21.35 0.52
CA ASP A 166 -9.16 20.70 -0.50
C ASP A 166 -8.23 19.63 0.08
N SER A 167 -7.68 19.84 1.29
CA SER A 167 -6.84 18.84 1.96
C SER A 167 -7.59 17.54 2.30
N VAL A 168 -8.89 17.63 2.60
CA VAL A 168 -9.73 16.48 2.98
C VAL A 168 -10.23 15.81 1.71
N ASP A 169 -10.62 16.58 0.71
CA ASP A 169 -11.06 16.02 -0.58
C ASP A 169 -9.92 15.24 -1.25
N LYS A 170 -8.69 15.75 -1.25
CA LYS A 170 -7.50 15.00 -1.72
C LYS A 170 -7.18 13.75 -0.90
N LEU A 171 -7.57 13.73 0.38
CA LEU A 171 -7.36 12.58 1.25
C LEU A 171 -8.39 11.48 0.98
N LEU A 172 -9.65 11.86 0.77
CA LEU A 172 -10.77 10.93 0.61
C LEU A 172 -10.96 10.48 -0.84
N ASN A 173 -10.66 11.34 -1.82
CA ASN A 173 -10.83 11.08 -3.25
C ASN A 173 -9.51 10.60 -3.86
N ARG A 174 -9.12 9.36 -3.56
CA ARG A 174 -7.92 8.72 -4.14
C ARG A 174 -8.21 7.86 -5.37
N GLY A 175 -9.48 7.75 -5.75
CA GLY A 175 -9.93 6.85 -6.80
C GLY A 175 -10.02 5.39 -6.34
N GLY A 176 -10.37 4.51 -7.27
CA GLY A 176 -10.41 3.06 -7.08
C GLY A 176 -9.33 2.35 -7.89
N MET A 177 -9.61 1.13 -8.33
CA MET A 177 -8.73 0.37 -9.24
C MET A 177 -8.36 1.15 -10.51
N SER A 178 -9.23 2.03 -10.99
CA SER A 178 -8.98 2.91 -12.15
C SER A 178 -7.72 3.75 -11.98
N SER A 179 -7.45 4.24 -10.76
CA SER A 179 -6.25 5.03 -10.45
C SER A 179 -4.95 4.24 -10.58
N MET A 180 -5.01 2.90 -10.53
CA MET A 180 -3.86 2.01 -10.62
C MET A 180 -3.64 1.44 -12.02
N LEU A 181 -4.57 1.64 -12.97
CA LEU A 181 -4.46 1.10 -14.32
C LEU A 181 -3.20 1.57 -15.04
N GLY A 182 -2.77 2.82 -14.84
CA GLY A 182 -1.52 3.33 -15.42
C GLY A 182 -0.29 2.53 -14.96
N THR A 183 -0.23 2.21 -13.66
CA THR A 183 0.84 1.37 -13.09
C THR A 183 0.76 -0.06 -13.62
N ILE A 184 -0.44 -0.63 -13.70
CA ILE A 184 -0.65 -1.99 -14.23
C ILE A 184 -0.18 -2.08 -15.68
N TRP A 185 -0.57 -1.11 -16.53
CA TRP A 185 -0.12 -1.06 -17.92
C TRP A 185 1.39 -0.96 -18.03
N LEU A 186 2.02 -0.10 -17.23
CA LEU A 186 3.48 0.04 -17.22
C LEU A 186 4.16 -1.28 -16.86
N ILE A 187 3.67 -1.99 -15.83
CA ILE A 187 4.21 -3.28 -15.40
C ILE A 187 4.04 -4.32 -16.52
N LEU A 188 2.86 -4.42 -17.12
CA LEU A 188 2.61 -5.34 -18.23
C LEU A 188 3.53 -5.06 -19.43
N SER A 189 3.68 -3.80 -19.82
CA SER A 189 4.60 -3.40 -20.88
C SER A 189 6.05 -3.77 -20.55
N ALA A 190 6.49 -3.55 -19.31
CA ALA A 190 7.83 -3.91 -18.86
C ALA A 190 8.06 -5.43 -18.87
N MET A 191 7.06 -6.22 -18.46
CA MET A 191 7.14 -7.69 -18.49
C MET A 191 7.18 -8.23 -19.92
N PHE A 192 6.37 -7.70 -20.83
CA PHE A 192 6.45 -8.08 -22.25
C PHE A 192 7.81 -7.73 -22.85
N PHE A 193 8.34 -6.55 -22.55
CA PHE A 193 9.67 -6.14 -23.00
C PHE A 193 10.76 -7.06 -22.44
N ALA A 194 10.72 -7.38 -21.14
CA ALA A 194 11.65 -8.33 -20.51
C ALA A 194 11.59 -9.72 -21.16
N GLY A 195 10.38 -10.25 -21.41
CA GLY A 195 10.20 -11.53 -22.08
C GLY A 195 10.74 -11.55 -23.52
N ILE A 196 10.58 -10.46 -24.28
CA ILE A 196 11.17 -10.33 -25.62
C ILE A 196 12.70 -10.28 -25.54
N MET A 197 13.27 -9.53 -24.60
CA MET A 197 14.72 -9.46 -24.41
C MET A 197 15.31 -10.82 -24.02
N GLU A 198 14.62 -11.58 -23.18
CA GLU A 198 15.04 -12.92 -22.78
C GLU A 198 14.96 -13.90 -23.97
N GLY A 199 13.84 -13.92 -24.69
CA GLY A 199 13.65 -14.76 -25.88
C GLY A 199 14.61 -14.42 -27.04
N ALA A 200 14.99 -13.15 -27.18
CA ALA A 200 15.99 -12.71 -28.16
C ALA A 200 17.45 -12.95 -27.72
N GLY A 201 17.68 -13.47 -26.50
CA GLY A 201 19.02 -13.72 -25.95
C GLY A 201 19.79 -12.45 -25.55
N MET A 202 19.15 -11.28 -25.53
CA MET A 202 19.79 -10.00 -25.18
C MET A 202 20.25 -9.99 -23.72
N ILE A 203 19.46 -10.57 -22.81
CA ILE A 203 19.83 -10.68 -21.39
C ILE A 203 21.12 -11.52 -21.25
N ASN A 204 21.22 -12.64 -21.96
CA ASN A 204 22.42 -13.49 -21.95
C ASN A 204 23.64 -12.76 -22.53
N ALA A 205 23.47 -12.02 -23.63
CA ALA A 205 24.54 -11.22 -24.23
C ALA A 205 25.05 -10.13 -23.27
N MET A 206 24.15 -9.43 -22.59
CA MET A 206 24.50 -8.43 -21.58
C MET A 206 25.22 -9.05 -20.38
N ALA A 207 24.71 -10.15 -19.84
CA ALA A 207 25.33 -10.86 -18.73
C ALA A 207 26.75 -11.35 -19.09
N ALA A 208 26.93 -11.93 -20.27
CA ALA A 208 28.24 -12.37 -20.76
C ALA A 208 29.22 -11.21 -20.92
N ALA A 209 28.77 -10.04 -21.41
CA ALA A 209 29.60 -8.85 -21.55
C ALA A 209 30.09 -8.32 -20.18
N VAL A 210 29.23 -8.32 -19.17
CA VAL A 210 29.61 -7.95 -17.79
C VAL A 210 30.59 -8.96 -17.20
N LEU A 211 30.30 -10.27 -17.31
CA LEU A 211 31.17 -11.33 -16.78
C LEU A 211 32.56 -11.34 -17.43
N LYS A 212 32.65 -10.99 -18.72
CA LYS A 212 33.93 -10.86 -19.42
C LYS A 212 34.84 -9.78 -18.81
N ARG A 213 34.27 -8.71 -18.25
CA ARG A 213 35.03 -7.65 -17.58
C ARG A 213 35.42 -7.99 -16.14
N VAL A 214 34.70 -8.89 -15.48
CA VAL A 214 35.00 -9.32 -14.10
C VAL A 214 36.13 -10.36 -14.06
N HIS A 215 36.28 -11.15 -15.14
CA HIS A 215 37.37 -12.13 -15.28
C HIS A 215 38.62 -11.57 -15.98
N SER A 216 38.69 -10.26 -16.22
CA SER A 216 39.87 -9.56 -16.77
C SER A 216 40.54 -8.72 -15.71
#